data_AF-A0A2T2TWB8-F1
#
_entry.id   AF-A0A2T2TWB8-F1
#
_cell.length_a   1.000
_cell.length_b   1.000
_cell.length_c   1.000
_cell.angle_alpha   90.00
_cell.angle_beta   90.00
_cell.angle_gamma   90.00
#
_symmetry.space_group_name_H-M   'P 1'
#
loop_
_entity.id
_entity.type
_entity.pdbx_description
1 polymer ?
#
loop_
_entity_poly.entity_id
_entity_poly.type
_entity_poly.pdbx_seq_one_letter_code
_entity_poly.pdbx_strand_id
1 'polypeptide(L)'
;MKSHDSTRVSRRQFLQSLSLAVGAGASGSLLAACGGSDDSGGGSDASEMTASADCSDLSGLSDAQKQQREQMVNSLNYAEESPKPDKNCANCSLYQEERYGSGCGGCQLFPGPVAEQGYCDSWAPKS
;
A
#
# COMPACT_ATOMS: atom_id res chain seq x y z
N MET A 1 -15.53 -42.07 -6.41
CA MET A 1 -14.65 -41.89 -5.22
C MET A 1 -13.20 -41.92 -5.68
N LYS A 2 -12.37 -41.03 -5.12
CA LYS A 2 -10.91 -40.82 -5.34
C LYS A 2 -10.53 -40.11 -6.65
N SER A 3 -9.66 -39.12 -6.69
CA SER A 3 -9.01 -38.25 -5.69
C SER A 3 -8.39 -37.09 -6.50
N HIS A 4 -8.43 -35.86 -5.98
CA HIS A 4 -7.72 -34.72 -6.55
C HIS A 4 -6.21 -34.89 -6.34
N ASP A 5 -5.41 -34.79 -7.40
CA ASP A 5 -3.96 -34.62 -7.28
C ASP A 5 -3.63 -33.14 -7.44
N SER A 6 -3.21 -32.54 -6.33
CA SER A 6 -2.82 -31.14 -6.22
C SER A 6 -1.31 -31.06 -6.37
N THR A 7 -0.83 -30.58 -7.51
CA THR A 7 0.56 -30.20 -7.74
C THR A 7 0.92 -29.01 -6.84
N ARG A 8 1.18 -29.30 -5.56
CA ARG A 8 1.65 -28.33 -4.56
C ARG A 8 3.12 -28.06 -4.82
N VAL A 9 3.43 -27.05 -5.61
CA VAL A 9 4.76 -26.43 -5.59
C VAL A 9 4.92 -25.77 -4.21
N SER A 10 5.62 -26.46 -3.32
CA SER A 10 5.79 -26.06 -1.92
C SER A 10 6.84 -24.96 -1.81
N ARG A 11 6.46 -23.84 -1.19
CA ARG A 11 7.33 -22.70 -0.82
C ARG A 11 8.62 -23.10 -0.08
N ARG A 12 8.68 -24.33 0.45
CA ARG A 12 9.81 -24.89 1.21
C ARG A 12 11.03 -25.22 0.35
N GLN A 13 10.86 -25.48 -0.95
CA GLN A 13 11.97 -25.79 -1.85
C GLN A 13 12.74 -24.56 -2.33
N PHE A 14 12.14 -23.37 -2.27
CA PHE A 14 12.80 -22.13 -2.70
C PHE A 14 13.74 -21.55 -1.63
N LEU A 15 13.51 -21.87 -0.35
CA LEU A 15 14.33 -21.39 0.77
C LEU A 15 15.48 -22.34 1.15
N GLN A 16 15.58 -23.52 0.52
CA GLN A 16 16.65 -24.49 0.77
C GLN A 16 17.87 -24.35 -0.16
N SER A 17 17.82 -23.49 -1.17
CA SER A 17 18.90 -23.34 -2.17
C SER A 17 20.00 -22.32 -1.80
N LEU A 18 19.94 -21.68 -0.61
CA LEU A 18 20.87 -20.60 -0.23
C LEU A 18 21.74 -20.90 1.00
N SER A 19 22.01 -22.17 1.32
CA SER A 19 22.75 -22.52 2.54
C SER A 19 23.89 -23.51 2.34
N LEU A 20 24.80 -23.29 1.38
CA LEU A 20 26.10 -23.98 1.33
C LEU A 20 27.19 -23.11 0.66
N ALA A 21 27.87 -22.27 1.45
CA ALA A 21 29.24 -21.82 1.20
C ALA A 21 29.83 -21.16 2.45
N VAL A 22 30.13 -21.94 3.49
CA VAL A 22 31.00 -21.49 4.60
C VAL A 22 32.30 -22.29 4.50
N GLY A 23 33.27 -21.70 3.79
CA GLY A 23 34.66 -22.15 3.77
C GLY A 23 35.43 -21.51 4.93
N ALA A 24 36.13 -22.34 5.71
CA ALA A 24 37.03 -21.90 6.76
C ALA A 24 38.37 -21.42 6.17
N GLY A 25 38.85 -20.26 6.60
CA GLY A 25 40.18 -19.74 6.30
C GLY A 25 40.45 -18.42 7.02
N ALA A 26 41.35 -18.44 8.00
CA ALA A 26 41.74 -17.29 8.82
C ALA A 26 42.90 -16.51 8.18
N SER A 27 42.75 -15.19 8.00
CA SER A 27 43.76 -14.12 8.26
C SER A 27 43.47 -12.84 7.47
N GLY A 28 43.37 -11.70 8.16
CA GLY A 28 43.85 -10.40 7.66
C GLY A 28 42.85 -9.45 6.97
N SER A 29 42.39 -8.46 7.74
CA SER A 29 42.22 -7.04 7.37
C SER A 29 41.25 -6.60 6.25
N LEU A 30 40.20 -5.89 6.71
CA LEU A 30 39.63 -4.64 6.17
C LEU A 30 38.88 -4.68 4.82
N LEU A 31 37.56 -4.90 4.89
CA LEU A 31 36.59 -4.13 4.10
C LEU A 31 35.34 -3.85 4.97
N ALA A 32 35.36 -2.70 5.63
CA ALA A 32 34.16 -2.06 6.15
C ALA A 32 33.26 -1.70 4.96
N ALA A 33 32.31 -2.58 4.65
CA ALA A 33 31.25 -2.31 3.70
C ALA A 33 30.10 -1.60 4.44
N CYS A 34 30.23 -0.27 4.49
CA CYS A 34 29.17 0.73 4.53
C CYS A 34 27.96 0.46 5.44
N GLY A 35 28.19 0.59 6.75
CA GLY A 35 27.27 1.37 7.57
C GLY A 35 27.68 2.84 7.44
N GLY A 36 26.79 3.67 6.89
CA GLY A 36 26.98 5.10 6.66
C GLY A 36 25.71 5.86 7.02
N SER A 37 25.84 6.65 8.08
CA SER A 37 24.88 7.44 8.83
C SER A 37 24.30 8.68 8.12
N ASP A 38 23.11 9.06 8.61
CA ASP A 38 22.56 10.40 8.84
C ASP A 38 22.40 11.39 7.68
N ASP A 39 21.14 11.82 7.47
CA ASP A 39 20.82 13.21 7.14
C ASP A 39 19.73 13.71 8.11
N SER A 40 20.04 14.80 8.80
CA SER A 40 19.23 15.49 9.80
C SER A 40 18.84 16.86 9.29
N GLY A 41 17.57 17.23 9.49
CA GLY A 41 17.06 18.59 9.31
C GLY A 41 16.46 18.82 7.93
N GLY A 42 15.27 19.38 7.76
CA GLY A 42 14.42 20.15 8.65
C GLY A 42 13.47 20.92 7.75
N GLY A 43 12.22 21.12 8.17
CA GLY A 43 11.25 21.85 7.37
C GLY A 43 9.82 21.52 7.73
N SER A 44 9.47 21.74 9.00
CA SER A 44 8.08 21.96 9.37
C SER A 44 7.68 23.34 8.84
N ASP A 45 7.28 23.40 7.58
CA ASP A 45 6.39 24.46 7.13
C ASP A 45 4.96 23.98 7.42
N ALA A 46 4.48 24.36 8.59
CA ALA A 46 3.06 24.50 8.83
C ALA A 46 2.55 25.63 7.92
N SER A 47 2.31 25.30 6.66
CA SER A 47 1.29 25.96 5.89
C SER A 47 0.05 25.09 6.02
N GLU A 48 -0.84 25.47 6.95
CA GLU A 48 -2.26 25.20 6.80
C GLU A 48 -2.70 25.80 5.46
N MET A 49 -2.49 25.01 4.42
CA MET A 49 -3.42 24.90 3.32
C MET A 49 -3.88 23.47 3.37
N THR A 50 -5.19 23.28 3.33
CA THR A 50 -5.81 22.02 2.97
C THR A 50 -5.32 21.65 1.57
N ALA A 51 -4.09 21.14 1.47
CA ALA A 51 -3.57 20.53 0.28
C ALA A 51 -4.37 19.24 0.15
N SER A 52 -5.37 19.27 -0.72
CA SER A 52 -6.07 18.07 -1.15
C SER A 52 -5.00 17.07 -1.59
N ALA A 53 -4.84 16.00 -0.82
CA ALA A 53 -3.90 14.95 -1.16
C ALA A 53 -4.21 14.43 -2.57
N ASP A 54 -3.23 14.43 -3.46
CA ASP A 54 -3.37 13.82 -4.78
C ASP A 54 -3.23 12.30 -4.63
N CYS A 55 -4.37 11.62 -4.51
CA CYS A 55 -4.47 10.17 -4.34
C CYS A 55 -4.55 9.41 -5.66
N SER A 56 -4.03 9.98 -6.76
CA SER A 56 -4.04 9.34 -8.08
C SER A 56 -2.84 8.44 -8.38
N ASP A 57 -1.79 8.44 -7.55
CA ASP A 57 -0.62 7.59 -7.76
C ASP A 57 -0.91 6.10 -7.52
N LEU A 58 -0.97 5.34 -8.61
CA LEU A 58 -1.19 3.89 -8.59
C LEU A 58 0.10 3.09 -8.80
N SER A 59 1.27 3.73 -8.82
CA SER A 59 2.57 3.08 -9.10
C SER A 59 2.87 1.93 -8.14
N GLY A 60 2.40 2.02 -6.89
CA GLY A 60 2.51 0.97 -5.87
C GLY A 60 1.59 -0.23 -6.05
N LEU A 61 0.73 -0.24 -7.08
CA LEU A 61 -0.17 -1.37 -7.39
C LEU A 61 0.37 -2.23 -8.54
N SER A 62 0.15 -3.54 -8.44
CA SER A 62 0.30 -4.46 -9.56
C SER A 62 -0.75 -4.21 -10.65
N ASP A 63 -0.50 -4.71 -11.86
CA ASP A 63 -1.43 -4.53 -12.99
C ASP A 63 -2.81 -5.15 -12.74
N ALA A 64 -2.84 -6.31 -12.07
CA ALA A 64 -4.09 -6.94 -11.66
C ALA A 64 -4.88 -6.08 -10.66
N GLN A 65 -4.19 -5.43 -9.72
CA GLN A 65 -4.82 -4.51 -8.77
C GLN A 65 -5.32 -3.23 -9.46
N LYS A 66 -4.58 -2.69 -10.44
CA LYS A 66 -5.03 -1.54 -11.22
C LYS A 66 -6.30 -1.84 -12.00
N GLN A 67 -6.37 -2.99 -12.66
CA GLN A 67 -7.60 -3.44 -13.34
C GLN A 67 -8.76 -3.62 -12.37
N GLN A 68 -8.53 -4.25 -11.22
CA GLN A 68 -9.58 -4.39 -10.20
C GLN A 68 -10.05 -3.03 -9.70
N ARG A 69 -9.13 -2.10 -9.41
CA ARG A 69 -9.46 -0.74 -9.00
C ARG A 69 -10.34 -0.08 -10.04
N GLU A 70 -9.91 -0.05 -11.30
CA GLU A 70 -10.62 0.60 -12.40
C GLU A 70 -12.09 0.14 -12.48
N GLN A 71 -12.34 -1.16 -12.45
CA GLN A 71 -13.70 -1.70 -12.47
C GLN A 71 -14.52 -1.27 -11.25
N MET A 72 -13.93 -1.33 -10.06
CA MET A 72 -14.62 -1.02 -8.82
C MET A 72 -14.90 0.47 -8.64
N VAL A 73 -13.92 1.34 -8.90
CA VAL A 73 -14.10 2.80 -8.77
C VAL A 73 -15.15 3.32 -9.75
N ASN A 74 -15.18 2.76 -10.98
CA ASN A 74 -16.22 3.06 -11.95
C ASN A 74 -17.59 2.54 -11.50
N SER A 75 -17.67 1.30 -11.03
CA SER A 75 -18.94 0.71 -10.56
C SER A 75 -19.52 1.41 -9.34
N LEU A 76 -18.69 1.99 -8.49
CA LEU A 76 -19.08 2.66 -7.25
C LEU A 76 -19.16 4.19 -7.40
N ASN A 77 -18.95 4.72 -8.60
CA ASN A 77 -18.89 6.16 -8.86
C ASN A 77 -17.97 6.89 -7.88
N TYR A 78 -16.76 6.36 -7.67
CA TYR A 78 -15.80 6.99 -6.78
C TYR A 78 -15.36 8.36 -7.32
N ALA A 79 -15.35 9.35 -6.45
CA ALA A 79 -14.83 10.69 -6.71
C ALA A 79 -13.83 11.07 -5.63
N GLU A 80 -12.72 11.71 -6.02
CA GLU A 80 -11.70 12.21 -5.09
C GLU A 80 -12.22 13.37 -4.20
N GLU A 81 -13.30 14.03 -4.62
CA GLU A 81 -14.00 15.06 -3.85
C GLU A 81 -15.49 14.68 -3.74
N SER A 82 -16.01 14.69 -2.52
CA SER A 82 -17.38 14.29 -2.27
C SER A 82 -18.39 15.32 -2.81
N PRO A 83 -19.40 14.90 -3.58
CA PRO A 83 -20.54 15.75 -3.92
C PRO A 83 -21.56 15.87 -2.77
N LYS A 84 -21.28 15.24 -1.61
CA LYS A 84 -22.16 15.20 -0.43
C LYS A 84 -21.45 15.87 0.76
N PRO A 85 -21.99 16.96 1.31
CA PRO A 85 -21.30 17.75 2.34
C PRO A 85 -21.04 16.98 3.65
N ASP A 86 -21.85 15.97 3.94
CA ASP A 86 -21.85 15.19 5.18
C ASP A 86 -21.36 13.74 4.99
N LYS A 87 -20.94 13.36 3.78
CA LYS A 87 -20.53 11.98 3.47
C LYS A 87 -19.23 11.98 2.70
N ASN A 88 -18.16 11.50 3.32
CA ASN A 88 -16.87 11.35 2.69
C ASN A 88 -16.15 10.09 3.19
N CYS A 89 -14.99 9.79 2.62
CA CYS A 89 -14.20 8.63 3.03
C CYS A 89 -13.74 8.76 4.49
N ALA A 90 -13.34 9.96 4.95
CA ALA A 90 -12.90 10.19 6.32
C ALA A 90 -13.95 9.81 7.38
N ASN A 91 -15.25 9.95 7.07
CA ASN A 91 -16.34 9.53 7.95
C ASN A 91 -17.04 8.22 7.53
N CYS A 92 -16.43 7.46 6.61
CA CYS A 92 -16.90 6.15 6.16
C CYS A 92 -16.30 5.01 7.00
N SER A 93 -17.11 4.01 7.36
CA SER A 93 -16.68 2.80 8.08
C SER A 93 -15.76 1.88 7.28
N LEU A 94 -15.72 2.04 5.95
CA LEU A 94 -14.90 1.21 5.05
C LEU A 94 -13.53 1.82 4.74
N TYR A 95 -13.28 3.05 5.22
CA TYR A 95 -12.02 3.75 5.01
C TYR A 95 -10.91 3.18 5.91
N GLN A 96 -9.70 3.14 5.36
CA GLN A 96 -8.49 2.68 6.03
C GLN A 96 -7.52 3.87 6.14
N GLU A 97 -7.45 4.48 7.31
CA GLU A 97 -6.63 5.66 7.57
C GLU A 97 -5.13 5.40 7.30
N GLU A 98 -4.43 6.42 6.78
CA GLU A 98 -2.97 6.50 6.59
C GLU A 98 -2.31 5.34 5.80
N ARG A 99 -3.07 4.59 4.99
CA ARG A 99 -2.53 3.43 4.28
C ARG A 99 -1.51 3.78 3.17
N TYR A 100 -1.61 4.96 2.56
CA TYR A 100 -0.79 5.35 1.42
C TYR A 100 0.01 6.65 1.66
N GLY A 101 -0.05 7.22 2.87
CA GLY A 101 0.65 8.44 3.25
C GLY A 101 0.08 9.71 2.61
N SER A 102 0.66 10.87 2.94
CA SER A 102 0.34 12.17 2.30
C SER A 102 -1.14 12.60 2.33
N GLY A 103 -1.93 12.16 3.31
CA GLY A 103 -3.37 12.43 3.36
C GLY A 103 -4.23 11.48 2.51
N CYS A 104 -3.63 10.40 2.01
CA CYS A 104 -4.32 9.30 1.33
C CYS A 104 -4.41 8.07 2.24
N GLY A 105 -5.64 7.58 2.39
CA GLY A 105 -5.92 6.30 3.02
C GLY A 105 -6.20 5.23 1.97
N GLY A 106 -6.89 4.17 2.36
CA GLY A 106 -7.39 3.13 1.48
C GLY A 106 -8.88 2.86 1.68
N CYS A 107 -9.45 1.99 0.85
CA CYS A 107 -10.82 1.50 0.98
C CYS A 107 -10.83 -0.03 1.07
N GLN A 108 -11.71 -0.60 1.89
CA GLN A 108 -11.89 -2.06 1.97
C GLN A 108 -12.43 -2.69 0.67
N LEU A 109 -13.09 -1.90 -0.18
CA LEU A 109 -13.76 -2.42 -1.38
C LEU A 109 -12.85 -2.50 -2.61
N PHE A 110 -11.80 -1.68 -2.69
CA PHE A 110 -10.93 -1.63 -3.87
C PHE A 110 -9.50 -1.23 -3.49
N PRO A 111 -8.49 -1.70 -4.26
CA PRO A 111 -7.09 -1.42 -3.96
C PRO A 111 -6.70 0.01 -4.35
N GLY A 112 -5.66 0.52 -3.71
CA GLY A 112 -5.05 1.82 -4.01
C GLY A 112 -5.42 2.95 -3.07
N PRO A 113 -4.74 4.09 -3.21
CA PRO A 113 -4.98 5.28 -2.41
C PRO A 113 -6.40 5.83 -2.57
N VAL A 114 -6.91 6.46 -1.53
CA VAL A 114 -8.26 7.06 -1.45
C VAL A 114 -8.15 8.37 -0.69
N ALA A 115 -8.66 9.44 -1.29
CA ALA A 115 -8.75 10.75 -0.66
C ALA A 115 -9.72 10.73 0.53
N GLU A 116 -9.33 11.33 1.65
CA GLU A 116 -10.18 11.51 2.83
C GLU A 116 -11.51 12.21 2.50
N GLN A 117 -11.43 13.22 1.64
CA GLN A 117 -12.55 14.02 1.16
C GLN A 117 -13.34 13.36 0.02
N GLY A 118 -12.93 12.17 -0.43
CA GLY A 118 -13.59 11.45 -1.51
C GLY A 118 -14.93 10.81 -1.11
N TYR A 119 -15.63 10.22 -2.08
CA TYR A 119 -16.91 9.54 -1.87
C TYR A 119 -17.11 8.42 -2.89
N CYS A 120 -17.86 7.38 -2.53
CA CYS A 120 -18.43 6.42 -3.46
C CYS A 120 -19.82 5.97 -3.02
N ASP A 121 -20.60 5.34 -3.89
CA ASP A 121 -21.98 4.93 -3.64
C ASP A 121 -22.13 3.88 -2.53
N SER A 122 -21.03 3.22 -2.14
CA SER A 122 -20.99 2.29 -1.01
C SER A 122 -20.61 2.95 0.32
N TRP A 123 -20.72 4.28 0.42
CA TRP A 123 -20.51 4.99 1.69
C TRP A 123 -21.40 4.39 2.80
N ALA A 124 -20.79 4.14 3.95
CA ALA A 124 -21.46 3.64 5.14
C ALA A 124 -20.94 4.41 6.37
N PRO A 125 -21.82 4.95 7.23
CA PRO A 125 -21.39 5.78 8.36
C PRO A 125 -20.51 4.99 9.35
N LYS A 126 -19.52 5.66 9.94
CA LYS A 126 -18.84 5.15 11.14
C LYS A 126 -19.85 5.00 12.30
N SER A 127 -19.73 3.93 13.08
CA SER A 127 -20.59 3.60 14.24
C SER A 127 -20.11 4.29 15.51
#